data_AF-A0A8S8XSH4-F1
#
_entry.id   AF-A0A8S8XSH4-F1
#
_cell.length_a   1.000
_cell.length_b   1.000
_cell.length_c   1.000
_cell.angle_alpha   90.00
_cell.angle_beta   90.00
_cell.angle_gamma   90.00
#
_symmetry.space_group_name_H-M   'P 1'
#
loop_
_entity.id
_entity.type
_entity.pdbx_description
1 polymer ?
#
loop_
_entity_poly.entity_id
_entity_poly.type
_entity_poly.pdbx_seq_one_letter_code
_entity_poly.pdbx_strand_id
1 'polypeptide(L)'
;MVIHKASLPETIAMGAGHEERKISLTPGKRVLFLTKNLELIKQQLYDGLDLEMKDINPEDLLDDINTDVMTPAWVCFDHEPAEIAKNAYAGLKHNGLRVFNENALINGNFEVIVSGQRKGTGSSRETAAQCERWAGIRIVIAASFAPIHERNNINLGQLMGDYSMLEKLQAGETLPLSEFTNKYDDVTKIIIEKGGLFPFAKALKSGDIELPEIDTANQPMTMAEKIIAQNLVGQKSGQCVKPHDPVIAQVQSGYSHEFTTAQVHTFLAEEYGADYQLPNPSKFAVFEDHLLYAHHNPKFVPFMDKVQTLRDLQNAFQQHTLVRDYSAVDGVSPGICHQVAREEFIEVGDFVQATDSHTCMGGASNALTWGVGATEYSNLISSGFTFVKVPESIRFELVGELNHGCTAKDVILYILADHARKELTLNRSMEFGGSGLASLSIDERATLCNMATECSARTGICEPDEALFDWMKNAMPDLSLEEMRQSSVIPDKDANYDGGIHIINLSDIEPMVAHPGNPNEGIPSDPTNGALIVEIGDVAIDIAYGGSCTAGKEDDIAYYAQVCQAADDAGMVVADGVEFYIQYGSGIVKDLAVKEWLARVVC
;
A
#
# COMPACT_ATOMS: atom_id res chain seq x y z
N MET A 1 -10.24 -7.10 -34.37
CA MET A 1 -9.87 -5.72 -34.73
C MET A 1 -8.75 -5.36 -33.79
N VAL A 2 -7.51 -5.39 -34.28
CA VAL A 2 -6.31 -5.13 -33.48
C VAL A 2 -6.43 -3.69 -33.00
N ILE A 3 -6.71 -3.49 -31.71
CA ILE A 3 -6.63 -2.16 -31.10
C ILE A 3 -5.17 -1.79 -31.21
N HIS A 4 -4.87 -0.89 -32.14
CA HIS A 4 -3.55 -0.35 -32.31
C HIS A 4 -3.06 0.12 -30.94
N LYS A 5 -1.82 -0.29 -30.60
CA LYS A 5 -0.95 0.40 -29.65
C LYS A 5 -1.29 1.88 -29.69
N ALA A 6 -1.97 2.39 -28.66
CA ALA A 6 -1.64 3.74 -28.24
C ALA A 6 -0.19 3.59 -27.77
N SER A 7 0.76 3.86 -28.66
CA SER A 7 2.06 4.34 -28.21
C SER A 7 1.78 5.33 -27.08
N LEU A 8 2.50 5.23 -25.95
CA LEU A 8 2.68 6.35 -25.02
C LEU A 8 2.56 7.62 -25.87
N PRO A 9 1.47 8.41 -25.74
CA PRO A 9 1.23 9.51 -26.67
C PRO A 9 2.52 10.31 -26.67
N GLU A 10 3.15 10.43 -27.86
CA GLU A 10 4.51 10.95 -28.04
C GLU A 10 4.87 11.80 -26.84
N THR A 11 5.63 11.20 -25.92
CA THR A 11 6.06 11.85 -24.69
C THR A 11 6.52 13.21 -25.09
N ILE A 12 5.73 14.21 -24.69
CA ILE A 12 6.05 15.62 -24.53
C ILE A 12 7.44 15.90 -25.12
N ALA A 13 7.47 16.17 -26.43
CA ALA A 13 8.68 16.14 -27.24
C ALA A 13 9.83 16.89 -26.54
N MET A 14 10.92 16.16 -26.28
CA MET A 14 12.18 16.69 -25.78
C MET A 14 12.75 17.67 -26.82
N GLY A 15 12.77 18.96 -26.50
CA GLY A 15 13.36 19.96 -27.38
C GLY A 15 13.28 21.42 -26.90
N ALA A 16 12.32 21.79 -26.05
CA ALA A 16 12.23 23.13 -25.46
C ALA A 16 12.65 23.10 -23.98
N GLY A 17 13.27 24.20 -23.51
CA GLY A 17 13.65 24.35 -22.11
C GLY A 17 12.47 24.10 -21.18
N HIS A 18 12.72 23.42 -20.06
CA HIS A 18 11.68 22.86 -19.17
C HIS A 18 10.67 23.91 -18.64
N GLU A 19 11.07 25.18 -18.51
CA GLU A 19 10.20 26.29 -18.07
C GLU A 19 9.18 26.76 -19.14
N GLU A 20 9.28 26.34 -20.41
CA GLU A 20 8.43 26.84 -21.50
C GLU A 20 7.32 25.86 -21.93
N ARG A 21 7.17 24.70 -21.28
CA ARG A 21 6.12 23.75 -21.66
C ARG A 21 4.74 24.31 -21.36
N LYS A 22 3.88 24.23 -22.38
CA LYS A 22 2.57 24.84 -22.43
C LYS A 22 1.49 23.77 -22.52
N ILE A 23 0.47 23.89 -21.67
CA ILE A 23 -0.67 22.99 -21.55
C ILE A 23 -1.92 23.71 -22.05
N SER A 24 -2.58 23.12 -23.05
CA SER A 24 -3.86 23.56 -23.58
C SER A 24 -4.74 22.34 -23.84
N LEU A 25 -6.06 22.52 -23.90
CA LEU A 25 -6.97 21.46 -24.34
C LEU A 25 -6.70 21.10 -25.79
N THR A 26 -6.73 19.80 -26.08
CA THR A 26 -6.53 19.24 -27.41
C THR A 26 -7.80 19.48 -28.24
N PRO A 27 -7.71 20.10 -29.43
CA PRO A 27 -8.87 20.34 -30.27
C PRO A 27 -9.69 19.05 -30.52
N GLY A 28 -10.99 19.10 -30.22
CA GLY A 28 -11.92 17.98 -30.41
C GLY A 28 -11.96 16.96 -29.28
N LYS A 29 -11.11 17.08 -28.25
CA LYS A 29 -11.25 16.32 -27.00
C LYS A 29 -12.27 16.98 -26.08
N ARG A 30 -12.84 16.17 -25.18
CA ARG A 30 -13.96 16.54 -24.31
C ARG A 30 -13.55 16.54 -22.84
N VAL A 31 -14.38 17.14 -21.99
CA VAL A 31 -14.23 17.15 -20.53
C VAL A 31 -15.38 16.35 -19.92
N LEU A 32 -15.07 15.39 -19.05
CA LEU A 32 -16.08 14.60 -18.35
C LEU A 32 -16.28 15.10 -16.92
N PHE A 33 -17.49 15.51 -16.60
CA PHE A 33 -17.90 15.91 -15.26
C PHE A 33 -18.59 14.74 -14.54
N LEU A 34 -18.00 14.29 -13.44
CA LEU A 34 -18.58 13.28 -12.57
C LEU A 34 -19.56 13.97 -11.62
N THR A 35 -20.85 14.02 -11.99
CA THR A 35 -21.89 14.72 -11.21
C THR A 35 -22.71 13.76 -10.34
N LYS A 36 -23.25 14.27 -9.23
CA LYS A 36 -24.23 13.56 -8.37
C LYS A 36 -25.48 13.16 -9.15
N ASN A 37 -25.82 13.91 -10.21
CA ASN A 37 -26.84 13.49 -11.18
C ASN A 37 -26.25 12.50 -12.19
N LEU A 38 -26.40 11.21 -11.91
CA LEU A 38 -25.86 10.13 -12.75
C LEU A 38 -26.39 10.17 -14.20
N GLU A 39 -27.52 10.83 -14.47
CA GLU A 39 -28.03 10.99 -15.83
C GLU A 39 -27.21 11.99 -16.65
N LEU A 40 -26.68 13.06 -16.04
CA LEU A 40 -25.77 13.98 -16.72
C LEU A 40 -24.45 13.30 -17.08
N ILE A 41 -23.98 12.35 -16.26
CA ILE A 41 -22.82 11.53 -16.61
C ILE A 41 -23.12 10.71 -17.87
N LYS A 42 -24.29 10.05 -17.93
CA LYS A 42 -24.68 9.24 -19.10
C LYS A 42 -24.83 10.07 -20.36
N GLN A 43 -25.44 11.25 -20.27
CA GLN A 43 -25.59 12.14 -21.43
C GLN A 43 -24.23 12.57 -21.99
N GLN A 44 -23.24 12.83 -21.13
CA GLN A 44 -21.86 13.09 -21.58
C GLN A 44 -21.24 11.86 -22.25
N LEU A 45 -21.39 10.67 -21.66
CA LEU A 45 -20.80 9.43 -22.17
C LEU A 45 -21.40 8.97 -23.50
N TYR A 46 -22.72 9.08 -23.67
CA TYR A 46 -23.45 8.39 -24.74
C TYR A 46 -24.17 9.32 -25.71
N ASP A 47 -24.56 10.52 -25.27
CA ASP A 47 -25.40 11.44 -26.07
C ASP A 47 -24.62 12.66 -26.59
N GLY A 48 -23.32 12.75 -26.29
CA GLY A 48 -22.45 13.83 -26.77
C GLY A 48 -22.65 15.16 -26.06
N LEU A 49 -23.24 15.17 -24.86
CA LEU A 49 -23.34 16.38 -24.04
C LEU A 49 -21.94 16.88 -23.66
N ASP A 50 -21.61 18.12 -23.99
CA ASP A 50 -20.38 18.79 -23.59
C ASP A 50 -20.71 19.87 -22.57
N LEU A 51 -20.19 19.69 -21.35
CA LEU A 51 -20.35 20.65 -20.26
C LEU A 51 -19.08 21.49 -20.11
N GLU A 52 -19.25 22.72 -19.65
CA GLU A 52 -18.19 23.59 -19.18
C GLU A 52 -18.28 23.79 -17.66
N MET A 53 -17.21 24.23 -17.00
CA MET A 53 -17.23 24.53 -15.56
C MET A 53 -18.34 25.53 -15.20
N LYS A 54 -18.67 26.47 -16.10
CA LYS A 54 -19.77 27.44 -15.90
C LYS A 54 -21.16 26.82 -15.84
N ASP A 55 -21.32 25.59 -16.35
CA ASP A 55 -22.61 24.89 -16.43
C ASP A 55 -22.91 24.04 -15.17
N ILE A 56 -21.91 23.84 -14.30
CA ILE A 56 -21.98 22.96 -13.13
C ILE A 56 -21.51 23.72 -11.88
N ASN A 57 -22.29 23.65 -10.81
CA ASN A 57 -21.80 24.06 -9.49
C ASN A 57 -20.88 22.96 -8.94
N PRO A 58 -19.66 23.26 -8.43
CA PRO A 58 -18.81 22.26 -7.80
C PRO A 58 -19.49 21.39 -6.73
N GLU A 59 -20.51 21.91 -6.03
CA GLU A 59 -21.29 21.13 -5.06
C GLU A 59 -22.13 20.01 -5.68
N ASP A 60 -22.42 20.09 -6.98
CA ASP A 60 -23.15 19.06 -7.74
C ASP A 60 -22.24 17.93 -8.25
N LEU A 61 -20.92 18.04 -8.03
CA LEU A 61 -19.95 17.00 -8.41
C LEU A 61 -19.93 15.85 -7.40
N LEU A 62 -19.56 14.66 -7.86
CA LEU A 62 -19.36 13.50 -7.00
C LEU A 62 -18.14 13.72 -6.10
N ASP A 63 -18.37 13.62 -4.80
CA ASP A 63 -17.38 13.73 -3.74
C ASP A 63 -16.98 12.33 -3.26
N ASP A 64 -15.82 12.24 -2.59
CA ASP A 64 -15.31 11.01 -1.96
C ASP A 64 -15.36 9.78 -2.87
N ILE A 65 -14.97 9.98 -4.14
CA ILE A 65 -14.93 8.90 -5.13
C ILE A 65 -13.93 7.86 -4.68
N ASN A 66 -14.44 6.74 -4.19
CA ASN A 66 -13.65 5.63 -3.68
C ASN A 66 -13.01 4.84 -4.85
N THR A 67 -11.79 4.36 -4.67
CA THR A 67 -11.08 3.56 -5.67
C THR A 67 -11.84 2.29 -6.08
N ASP A 68 -12.63 1.67 -5.21
CA ASP A 68 -13.51 0.53 -5.56
C ASP A 68 -14.67 0.93 -6.49
N VAL A 69 -15.09 2.20 -6.48
CA VAL A 69 -16.05 2.73 -7.45
C VAL A 69 -15.39 2.83 -8.84
N MET A 70 -14.11 3.22 -8.87
CA MET A 70 -13.31 3.37 -10.09
C MET A 70 -12.93 2.00 -10.68
N THR A 71 -12.38 1.10 -9.88
CA THR A 71 -11.93 -0.24 -10.29
C THR A 71 -12.29 -1.28 -9.21
N PRO A 72 -13.51 -1.86 -9.24
CA PRO A 72 -13.89 -2.90 -8.29
C PRO A 72 -13.00 -4.14 -8.43
N ALA A 73 -12.88 -4.94 -7.38
CA ALA A 73 -11.87 -6.01 -7.27
C ALA A 73 -11.70 -6.92 -8.50
N TRP A 74 -12.78 -7.32 -9.17
CA TRP A 74 -12.73 -8.18 -10.35
C TRP A 74 -12.10 -7.51 -11.59
N VAL A 75 -12.13 -6.17 -11.67
CA VAL A 75 -11.42 -5.39 -12.70
C VAL A 75 -9.92 -5.45 -12.47
N CYS A 76 -9.50 -5.53 -11.21
CA CYS A 76 -8.09 -5.63 -10.87
C CYS A 76 -7.49 -7.02 -11.13
N PHE A 77 -8.29 -8.00 -11.60
CA PHE A 77 -7.75 -9.26 -12.12
C PHE A 77 -7.18 -9.12 -13.54
N ASP A 78 -7.41 -7.98 -14.20
CA ASP A 78 -6.69 -7.61 -15.41
C ASP A 78 -5.35 -6.98 -15.03
N HIS A 79 -4.27 -7.37 -15.73
CA HIS A 79 -2.91 -6.89 -15.48
C HIS A 79 -2.47 -5.83 -16.49
N GLU A 80 -3.07 -5.80 -17.69
CA GLU A 80 -2.82 -4.77 -18.69
C GLU A 80 -3.64 -3.52 -18.36
N PRO A 81 -3.01 -2.36 -18.18
CA PRO A 81 -3.74 -1.11 -17.91
C PRO A 81 -4.80 -0.77 -18.97
N ALA A 82 -4.54 -1.15 -20.23
CA ALA A 82 -5.50 -0.96 -21.32
C ALA A 82 -6.78 -1.79 -21.14
N GLU A 83 -6.69 -3.02 -20.59
CA GLU A 83 -7.84 -3.86 -20.28
C GLU A 83 -8.58 -3.36 -19.03
N ILE A 84 -7.84 -2.91 -18.01
CA ILE A 84 -8.39 -2.23 -16.82
C ILE A 84 -9.22 -1.00 -17.25
N ALA A 85 -8.69 -0.18 -18.16
CA ALA A 85 -9.35 1.03 -18.66
C ALA A 85 -10.71 0.77 -19.33
N LYS A 86 -10.91 -0.40 -19.95
CA LYS A 86 -12.22 -0.78 -20.51
C LYS A 86 -13.31 -0.81 -19.44
N ASN A 87 -12.95 -1.06 -18.20
CA ASN A 87 -13.87 -1.16 -17.07
C ASN A 87 -13.72 -0.02 -16.05
N ALA A 88 -13.18 1.13 -16.47
CA ALA A 88 -13.15 2.33 -15.65
C ALA A 88 -14.56 2.67 -15.11
N TYR A 89 -14.63 2.98 -13.82
CA TYR A 89 -15.85 3.32 -13.09
C TYR A 89 -16.92 2.22 -13.05
N ALA A 90 -16.54 0.94 -13.16
CA ALA A 90 -17.48 -0.18 -13.13
C ALA A 90 -18.21 -0.35 -11.79
N GLY A 91 -17.68 0.23 -10.70
CA GLY A 91 -18.33 0.25 -9.39
C GLY A 91 -19.44 1.30 -9.28
N LEU A 92 -19.46 2.32 -10.14
CA LEU A 92 -20.51 3.33 -10.14
C LEU A 92 -21.79 2.76 -10.77
N LYS A 93 -22.79 2.47 -9.92
CA LYS A 93 -24.04 1.82 -10.32
C LYS A 93 -25.27 2.66 -10.01
N HIS A 94 -26.27 2.58 -10.87
CA HIS A 94 -27.61 3.13 -10.67
C HIS A 94 -28.64 2.02 -10.95
N ASN A 95 -29.49 1.69 -9.95
CA ASN A 95 -30.47 0.60 -10.02
C ASN A 95 -29.84 -0.77 -10.38
N GLY A 96 -28.66 -1.06 -9.82
CA GLY A 96 -27.92 -2.30 -10.06
C GLY A 96 -27.16 -2.36 -11.40
N LEU A 97 -27.36 -1.38 -12.29
CA LEU A 97 -26.69 -1.29 -13.58
C LEU A 97 -25.51 -0.31 -13.53
N ARG A 98 -24.45 -0.60 -14.29
CA ARG A 98 -23.29 0.31 -14.40
C ARG A 98 -23.71 1.63 -15.07
N VAL A 99 -23.21 2.74 -14.54
CA VAL A 99 -23.29 4.05 -15.23
C VAL A 99 -22.30 4.07 -16.40
N PHE A 100 -21.10 3.57 -16.17
CA PHE A 100 -20.05 3.37 -17.18
C PHE A 100 -20.10 1.95 -17.71
N ASN A 101 -20.64 1.77 -18.92
CA ASN A 101 -20.55 0.53 -19.66
C ASN A 101 -19.09 0.24 -20.05
N GLU A 102 -18.81 -0.99 -20.50
CA GLU A 102 -17.49 -1.32 -21.01
C GLU A 102 -17.08 -0.36 -22.14
N ASN A 103 -15.83 0.12 -22.10
CA ASN A 103 -15.25 1.11 -23.00
C ASN A 103 -15.91 2.49 -22.98
N ALA A 104 -16.83 2.80 -22.06
CA ALA A 104 -17.56 4.07 -22.07
C ALA A 104 -16.62 5.29 -21.94
N LEU A 105 -15.63 5.23 -21.05
CA LEU A 105 -14.67 6.33 -20.87
C LEU A 105 -13.76 6.49 -22.10
N ILE A 106 -13.25 5.37 -22.65
CA ILE A 106 -12.41 5.33 -23.86
C ILE A 106 -13.16 5.93 -25.06
N ASN A 107 -14.40 5.49 -25.30
CA ASN A 107 -15.20 5.90 -26.44
C ASN A 107 -15.71 7.34 -26.32
N GLY A 108 -15.76 7.88 -25.11
CA GLY A 108 -16.23 9.23 -24.84
C GLY A 108 -15.31 10.34 -25.36
N ASN A 109 -14.08 10.01 -25.77
CA ASN A 109 -13.07 10.94 -26.30
C ASN A 109 -12.72 12.09 -25.34
N PHE A 110 -12.72 11.80 -24.04
CA PHE A 110 -12.36 12.75 -22.99
C PHE A 110 -10.84 12.85 -22.84
N GLU A 111 -10.34 14.04 -22.50
CA GLU A 111 -8.95 14.24 -22.05
C GLU A 111 -8.84 14.78 -20.62
N VAL A 112 -9.94 15.30 -20.09
CA VAL A 112 -10.04 15.82 -18.71
C VAL A 112 -11.19 15.13 -17.99
N ILE A 113 -10.98 14.79 -16.72
CA ILE A 113 -12.04 14.32 -15.83
C ILE A 113 -12.15 15.22 -14.60
N VAL A 114 -13.38 15.56 -14.22
CA VAL A 114 -13.69 16.53 -13.16
C VAL A 114 -14.49 15.83 -12.06
N SER A 115 -14.01 15.97 -10.83
CA SER A 115 -14.59 15.40 -9.60
C SER A 115 -14.80 16.51 -8.57
N GLY A 116 -15.55 16.24 -7.50
CA GLY A 116 -15.89 17.21 -6.47
C GLY A 116 -14.78 17.45 -5.44
N GLN A 117 -15.18 17.53 -4.17
CA GLN A 117 -14.35 17.92 -3.03
C GLN A 117 -13.09 17.07 -2.85
N ARG A 118 -13.22 15.74 -2.97
CA ARG A 118 -12.10 14.81 -2.77
C ARG A 118 -12.20 13.61 -3.71
N LYS A 119 -11.11 13.29 -4.40
CA LYS A 119 -11.02 12.17 -5.36
C LYS A 119 -10.04 11.10 -4.91
N GLY A 120 -10.40 9.83 -5.10
CA GLY A 120 -9.52 8.68 -4.95
C GLY A 120 -9.36 8.18 -3.53
N THR A 121 -10.43 8.22 -2.72
CA THR A 121 -10.42 7.72 -1.34
C THR A 121 -10.44 6.19 -1.29
N GLY A 122 -10.14 5.61 -0.14
CA GLY A 122 -10.20 4.15 0.06
C GLY A 122 -8.88 3.45 -0.25
N SER A 123 -8.95 2.29 -0.90
CA SER A 123 -7.80 1.40 -1.12
C SER A 123 -6.68 2.05 -1.94
N SER A 124 -5.43 1.72 -1.65
CA SER A 124 -4.21 2.21 -2.29
C SER A 124 -4.03 1.76 -3.76
N ARG A 125 -4.99 1.01 -4.31
CA ARG A 125 -5.01 0.47 -5.67
C ARG A 125 -4.68 1.52 -6.74
N GLU A 126 -3.52 1.34 -7.36
CA GLU A 126 -3.07 2.18 -8.47
C GLU A 126 -3.96 2.05 -9.73
N THR A 127 -4.62 0.91 -9.90
CA THR A 127 -5.51 0.63 -11.04
C THR A 127 -6.59 1.70 -11.25
N ALA A 128 -7.00 2.39 -10.18
CA ALA A 128 -7.93 3.52 -10.25
C ALA A 128 -7.36 4.71 -11.03
N ALA A 129 -6.08 5.06 -10.86
CA ALA A 129 -5.42 6.09 -11.68
C ALA A 129 -5.11 5.55 -13.09
N GLN A 130 -4.66 4.29 -13.20
CA GLN A 130 -4.38 3.66 -14.48
C GLN A 130 -5.60 3.65 -15.40
N CYS A 131 -6.79 3.32 -14.89
CA CYS A 131 -7.99 3.21 -15.73
C CYS A 131 -8.35 4.54 -16.39
N GLU A 132 -8.08 5.67 -15.74
CA GLU A 132 -8.28 7.01 -16.33
C GLU A 132 -7.21 7.32 -17.37
N ARG A 133 -5.93 7.13 -17.00
CA ARG A 133 -4.80 7.40 -17.89
C ARG A 133 -4.90 6.63 -19.19
N TRP A 134 -5.10 5.31 -19.12
CA TRP A 134 -5.19 4.46 -20.31
C TRP A 134 -6.51 4.61 -21.06
N ALA A 135 -7.53 5.24 -20.46
CA ALA A 135 -8.71 5.70 -21.20
C ALA A 135 -8.51 7.02 -21.96
N GLY A 136 -7.35 7.67 -21.79
CA GLY A 136 -6.98 8.91 -22.49
C GLY A 136 -7.07 10.18 -21.64
N ILE A 137 -7.34 10.06 -20.33
CA ILE A 137 -7.38 11.21 -19.42
C ILE A 137 -5.96 11.68 -19.11
N ARG A 138 -5.67 12.92 -19.53
CA ARG A 138 -4.38 13.59 -19.32
C ARG A 138 -4.40 14.51 -18.10
N ILE A 139 -5.54 15.14 -17.81
CA ILE A 139 -5.70 16.12 -16.72
C ILE A 139 -6.83 15.66 -15.79
N VAL A 140 -6.57 15.63 -14.50
CA VAL A 140 -7.56 15.32 -13.46
C VAL A 140 -7.84 16.58 -12.64
N ILE A 141 -9.11 16.94 -12.51
CA ILE A 141 -9.56 18.16 -11.82
C ILE A 141 -10.43 17.77 -10.63
N ALA A 142 -10.09 18.30 -9.45
CA ALA A 142 -10.87 18.16 -8.22
C ALA A 142 -10.50 19.31 -7.25
N ALA A 143 -11.27 19.50 -6.17
CA ALA A 143 -10.86 20.43 -5.12
C ALA A 143 -9.66 19.91 -4.32
N SER A 144 -9.60 18.59 -4.08
CA SER A 144 -8.48 17.91 -3.43
C SER A 144 -8.36 16.45 -3.88
N PHE A 145 -7.18 15.86 -3.65
CA PHE A 145 -6.88 14.46 -3.98
C PHE A 145 -6.46 13.72 -2.71
N ALA A 146 -6.89 12.46 -2.56
CA ALA A 146 -6.34 11.61 -1.51
C ALA A 146 -4.83 11.39 -1.78
N PRO A 147 -3.94 11.51 -0.77
CA PRO A 147 -2.49 11.54 -0.99
C PRO A 147 -1.91 10.37 -1.81
N ILE A 148 -2.41 9.15 -1.57
CA ILE A 148 -1.98 7.95 -2.31
C ILE A 148 -2.45 8.02 -3.77
N HIS A 149 -3.69 8.43 -4.00
CA HIS A 149 -4.22 8.60 -5.35
C HIS A 149 -3.49 9.72 -6.11
N GLU A 150 -3.19 10.83 -5.44
CA GLU A 150 -2.37 11.92 -5.97
C GLU A 150 -1.00 11.40 -6.41
N ARG A 151 -0.34 10.62 -5.54
CA ARG A 151 0.97 10.02 -5.83
C ARG A 151 0.93 9.08 -7.03
N ASN A 152 -0.10 8.23 -7.13
CA ASN A 152 -0.29 7.32 -8.26
C ASN A 152 -0.46 8.09 -9.58
N ASN A 153 -1.25 9.16 -9.59
CA ASN A 153 -1.39 10.03 -10.78
C ASN A 153 -0.05 10.67 -11.18
N ILE A 154 0.73 11.16 -10.22
CA ILE A 154 2.06 11.74 -10.46
C ILE A 154 3.03 10.69 -11.02
N ASN A 155 3.08 9.50 -10.41
CA ASN A 155 3.96 8.41 -10.83
C ASN A 155 3.66 8.00 -12.28
N LEU A 156 2.37 7.96 -12.63
CA LEU A 156 1.93 7.70 -13.98
C LEU A 156 2.16 8.89 -14.92
N GLY A 157 2.29 10.12 -14.43
CA GLY A 157 2.52 11.32 -15.25
C GLY A 157 1.24 11.99 -15.74
N GLN A 158 0.14 11.88 -15.00
CA GLN A 158 -1.07 12.69 -15.21
C GLN A 158 -0.91 14.05 -14.53
N LEU A 159 -1.48 15.09 -15.12
CA LEU A 159 -1.51 16.43 -14.52
C LEU A 159 -2.74 16.55 -13.62
N MET A 160 -2.58 17.25 -12.49
CA MET A 160 -3.66 17.49 -11.54
C MET A 160 -3.81 18.98 -11.30
N GLY A 161 -5.03 19.49 -11.45
CA GLY A 161 -5.36 20.91 -11.35
C GLY A 161 -6.65 21.15 -10.59
N ASP A 162 -6.99 22.43 -10.45
CA ASP A 162 -8.23 22.90 -9.83
C ASP A 162 -9.25 23.39 -10.88
N TYR A 163 -10.44 23.75 -10.41
CA TYR A 163 -11.53 24.23 -11.28
C TYR A 163 -11.16 25.52 -12.04
N SER A 164 -10.38 26.41 -11.43
CA SER A 164 -9.96 27.68 -12.06
C SER A 164 -9.00 27.43 -13.22
N MET A 165 -8.09 26.46 -13.09
CA MET A 165 -7.25 26.03 -14.20
C MET A 165 -8.10 25.48 -15.36
N LEU A 166 -9.13 24.70 -15.06
CA LEU A 166 -10.04 24.18 -16.09
C LEU A 166 -10.84 25.30 -16.78
N GLU A 167 -11.33 26.30 -16.04
CA GLU A 167 -12.03 27.45 -16.62
C GLU A 167 -11.16 28.20 -17.64
N LYS A 168 -9.90 28.48 -17.29
CA LYS A 168 -8.93 29.11 -18.22
C LYS A 168 -8.69 28.25 -19.45
N LEU A 169 -8.48 26.94 -19.25
CA LEU A 169 -8.27 25.98 -20.34
C LEU A 169 -9.49 25.91 -21.29
N GLN A 170 -10.71 25.91 -20.75
CA GLN A 170 -11.95 25.93 -21.53
C GLN A 170 -12.18 27.27 -22.24
N ALA A 171 -11.67 28.38 -21.68
CA ALA A 171 -11.62 29.68 -22.35
C ALA A 171 -10.61 29.74 -23.51
N GLY A 172 -9.87 28.66 -23.78
CA GLY A 172 -8.86 28.56 -24.84
C GLY A 172 -7.49 29.11 -24.43
N GLU A 173 -7.28 29.39 -23.14
CA GLU A 173 -5.96 29.77 -22.63
C GLU A 173 -4.99 28.60 -22.67
N THR A 174 -3.70 28.96 -22.68
CA THR A 174 -2.60 28.00 -22.59
C THR A 174 -1.83 28.28 -21.32
N LEU A 175 -1.83 27.33 -20.40
CA LEU A 175 -1.19 27.46 -19.09
C LEU A 175 0.24 26.93 -19.16
N PRO A 176 1.22 27.58 -18.50
CA PRO A 176 2.53 26.99 -18.33
C PRO A 176 2.44 25.75 -17.43
N LEU A 177 3.28 24.74 -17.68
CA LEU A 177 3.33 23.53 -16.85
C LEU A 177 3.57 23.84 -15.36
N SER A 178 4.28 24.93 -15.08
CA SER A 178 4.53 25.40 -13.71
C SER A 178 3.24 25.72 -12.93
N GLU A 179 2.14 26.10 -13.57
CA GLU A 179 0.85 26.27 -12.87
C GLU A 179 0.37 24.94 -12.26
N PHE A 180 0.70 23.79 -12.85
CA PHE A 180 0.36 22.47 -12.30
C PHE A 180 1.38 21.97 -11.26
N THR A 181 2.64 22.42 -11.32
CA THR A 181 3.73 21.83 -10.54
C THR A 181 4.20 22.67 -9.36
N ASN A 182 3.97 24.00 -9.35
CA ASN A 182 4.50 24.91 -8.32
C ASN A 182 4.01 24.62 -6.89
N LYS A 183 2.94 23.84 -6.73
CA LYS A 183 2.43 23.42 -5.42
C LYS A 183 3.21 22.25 -4.80
N TYR A 184 4.05 21.58 -5.59
CA TYR A 184 4.84 20.44 -5.12
C TYR A 184 6.26 20.85 -4.78
N ASP A 185 6.91 19.97 -4.03
CA ASP A 185 8.34 20.05 -3.77
C ASP A 185 9.18 19.86 -5.06
N ASP A 186 10.46 20.24 -4.99
CA ASP A 186 11.32 20.30 -6.18
C ASP A 186 11.51 18.94 -6.85
N VAL A 187 11.61 17.84 -6.09
CA VAL A 187 11.78 16.50 -6.69
C VAL A 187 10.49 16.03 -7.35
N THR A 188 9.34 16.20 -6.69
CA THR A 188 8.03 15.89 -7.26
C THR A 188 7.77 16.72 -8.52
N LYS A 189 8.15 18.00 -8.51
CA LYS A 189 8.11 18.86 -9.70
C LYS A 189 8.92 18.27 -10.86
N ILE A 190 10.16 17.83 -10.61
CA ILE A 190 10.99 17.18 -11.65
C ILE A 190 10.34 15.88 -12.15
N ILE A 191 9.74 15.07 -11.27
CA ILE A 191 9.01 13.85 -11.67
C ILE A 191 7.89 14.18 -12.67
N ILE A 192 7.05 15.16 -12.34
CA ILE A 192 5.95 15.58 -13.22
C ILE A 192 6.50 16.17 -14.52
N GLU A 193 7.55 16.99 -14.45
CA GLU A 193 8.19 17.61 -15.61
C GLU A 193 8.91 16.61 -16.52
N LYS A 194 9.31 15.44 -16.01
CA LYS A 194 9.80 14.35 -16.85
C LYS A 194 8.67 13.48 -17.42
N GLY A 195 7.44 13.66 -16.96
CA GLY A 195 6.26 12.95 -17.44
C GLY A 195 5.94 11.68 -16.66
N GLY A 196 6.37 11.61 -15.40
CA GLY A 196 6.14 10.48 -14.50
C GLY A 196 7.42 9.89 -13.94
N LEU A 197 7.27 8.83 -13.15
CA LEU A 197 8.35 8.24 -12.37
C LEU A 197 9.39 7.52 -13.24
N PHE A 198 8.99 6.76 -14.26
CA PHE A 198 9.95 6.06 -15.12
C PHE A 198 10.84 7.00 -15.95
N PRO A 199 10.30 8.03 -16.64
CA PRO A 199 11.15 9.00 -17.34
C PRO A 199 12.08 9.75 -16.39
N PHE A 200 11.62 10.06 -15.17
CA PHE A 200 12.45 10.66 -14.12
C PHE A 200 13.63 9.75 -13.76
N ALA A 201 13.37 8.47 -13.46
CA ALA A 201 14.42 7.55 -13.06
C ALA A 201 15.42 7.27 -14.18
N LYS A 202 14.95 7.19 -15.43
CA LYS A 202 15.83 7.11 -16.62
C LYS A 202 16.77 8.32 -16.70
N ALA A 203 16.22 9.53 -16.58
CA ALA A 203 17.00 10.77 -16.63
C ALA A 203 17.99 10.90 -15.45
N LEU A 204 17.61 10.46 -14.25
CA LEU A 204 18.49 10.47 -13.09
C LEU A 204 19.65 9.48 -13.28
N LYS A 205 19.36 8.27 -13.77
CA LYS A 205 20.36 7.22 -13.99
C LYS A 205 21.34 7.55 -15.13
N SER A 206 20.90 8.29 -16.14
CA SER A 206 21.77 8.77 -17.24
C SER A 206 22.57 10.02 -16.87
N GLY A 207 22.24 10.69 -15.75
CA GLY A 207 22.84 11.97 -15.36
C GLY A 207 22.28 13.17 -16.14
N ASP A 208 21.13 13.03 -16.79
CA ASP A 208 20.45 14.12 -17.51
C ASP A 208 19.75 15.11 -16.57
N ILE A 209 19.58 14.73 -15.29
CA ILE A 209 19.12 15.60 -14.22
C ILE A 209 19.99 15.42 -12.99
N GLU A 210 20.10 16.49 -12.21
CA GLU A 210 20.67 16.49 -10.87
C GLU A 210 19.54 16.65 -9.86
N LEU A 211 19.66 15.98 -8.72
CA LEU A 211 18.73 16.16 -7.62
C LEU A 211 19.04 17.46 -6.88
N PRO A 212 18.02 18.21 -6.44
CA PRO A 212 18.23 19.31 -5.50
C PRO A 212 19.01 18.86 -4.26
N GLU A 213 19.98 19.66 -3.82
CA GLU A 213 20.65 19.41 -2.54
C GLU A 213 19.67 19.63 -1.39
N ILE A 214 19.70 18.73 -0.41
CA ILE A 214 18.99 18.92 0.85
C ILE A 214 19.95 19.58 1.84
N ASP A 215 19.51 20.68 2.45
CA ASP A 215 20.28 21.43 3.46
C ASP A 215 19.61 21.33 4.85
N THR A 216 19.13 20.14 5.19
CA THR A 216 18.62 19.88 6.52
C THR A 216 19.79 19.84 7.50
N ALA A 217 19.73 20.71 8.51
CA ALA A 217 20.76 20.84 9.52
C ALA A 217 20.97 19.54 10.30
N ASN A 218 22.16 19.36 10.86
CA ASN A 218 22.43 18.25 11.76
C ASN A 218 21.51 18.34 12.99
N GLN A 219 20.64 17.36 13.17
CA GLN A 219 19.60 17.33 14.19
C GLN A 219 19.32 15.89 14.64
N PRO A 220 18.76 15.69 15.86
CA PRO A 220 18.29 14.39 16.29
C PRO A 220 17.22 13.83 15.34
N MET A 221 17.39 12.58 14.91
CA MET A 221 16.46 11.89 13.99
C MET A 221 15.76 10.70 14.67
N THR A 222 14.51 10.48 14.29
CA THR A 222 13.72 9.27 14.55
C THR A 222 14.29 8.06 13.81
N MET A 223 13.81 6.83 14.09
CA MET A 223 14.30 5.64 13.37
C MET A 223 14.01 5.72 11.87
N ALA A 224 12.80 6.17 11.49
CA ALA A 224 12.44 6.32 10.09
C ALA A 224 13.34 7.33 9.35
N GLU A 225 13.59 8.49 9.95
CA GLU A 225 14.48 9.50 9.40
C GLU A 225 15.92 8.99 9.26
N LYS A 226 16.43 8.27 10.27
CA LYS A 226 17.78 7.67 10.22
C LYS A 226 17.93 6.65 9.09
N ILE A 227 16.99 5.72 8.96
CA ILE A 227 17.04 4.70 7.90
C ILE A 227 16.96 5.38 6.53
N ILE A 228 16.11 6.40 6.36
CA ILE A 228 16.06 7.17 5.10
C ILE A 228 17.38 7.92 4.84
N ALA A 229 17.92 8.61 5.84
CA ALA A 229 19.16 9.38 5.75
C ALA A 229 20.37 8.51 5.37
N GLN A 230 20.45 7.28 5.90
CA GLN A 230 21.50 6.31 5.57
C GLN A 230 21.42 5.83 4.11
N ASN A 231 20.25 5.95 3.48
CA ASN A 231 19.97 5.40 2.16
C ASN A 231 19.86 6.46 1.05
N LEU A 232 20.20 7.72 1.31
CA LEU A 232 20.06 8.80 0.33
C LEU A 232 20.87 8.56 -0.95
N VAL A 233 20.26 8.85 -2.10
CA VAL A 233 20.89 8.84 -3.43
C VAL A 233 21.21 10.27 -3.85
N GLY A 234 22.44 10.49 -4.31
CA GLY A 234 22.88 11.79 -4.84
C GLY A 234 23.10 12.88 -3.78
N GLN A 235 23.09 12.52 -2.48
CA GLN A 235 23.32 13.46 -1.37
C GLN A 235 24.66 13.18 -0.67
N LYS A 236 25.10 14.13 0.17
CA LYS A 236 26.34 14.01 0.95
C LYS A 236 26.20 12.90 2.00
N SER A 237 27.28 12.14 2.22
CA SER A 237 27.32 11.14 3.29
C SER A 237 27.05 11.78 4.65
N GLY A 238 26.13 11.20 5.42
CA GLY A 238 25.73 11.73 6.73
C GLY A 238 24.77 12.92 6.68
N GLN A 239 24.19 13.22 5.51
CA GLN A 239 23.12 14.21 5.39
C GLN A 239 21.92 13.80 6.24
N CYS A 240 21.49 14.68 7.15
CA CYS A 240 20.28 14.49 7.92
C CYS A 240 19.04 14.80 7.08
N VAL A 241 17.90 14.24 7.47
CA VAL A 241 16.59 14.56 6.89
C VAL A 241 15.64 15.04 7.97
N LYS A 242 14.52 15.63 7.56
CA LYS A 242 13.39 16.01 8.42
C LYS A 242 12.07 15.65 7.73
N PRO A 243 10.94 15.68 8.44
CA PRO A 243 9.65 15.41 7.84
C PRO A 243 9.37 16.33 6.66
N HIS A 244 8.77 15.78 5.62
CA HIS A 244 8.45 16.41 4.35
C HIS A 244 9.62 16.68 3.40
N ASP A 245 10.87 16.38 3.77
CA ASP A 245 11.99 16.44 2.83
C ASP A 245 11.73 15.48 1.65
N PRO A 246 11.85 15.94 0.39
CA PRO A 246 11.66 15.12 -0.79
C PRO A 246 12.96 14.46 -1.23
N VAL A 247 13.12 13.17 -0.98
CA VAL A 247 14.39 12.48 -1.19
C VAL A 247 14.27 11.33 -2.16
N ILE A 248 15.39 10.92 -2.73
CA ILE A 248 15.53 9.63 -3.39
C ILE A 248 16.37 8.74 -2.47
N ALA A 249 15.89 7.54 -2.19
CA ALA A 249 16.55 6.60 -1.29
C ALA A 249 16.71 5.22 -1.96
N GLN A 250 17.83 4.55 -1.68
CA GLN A 250 18.06 3.16 -2.08
C GLN A 250 17.16 2.23 -1.28
N VAL A 251 16.75 1.14 -1.90
CA VAL A 251 15.94 0.09 -1.26
C VAL A 251 16.77 -1.19 -1.19
N GLN A 252 16.82 -1.82 -0.02
CA GLN A 252 17.64 -3.02 0.23
C GLN A 252 17.00 -4.28 -0.33
N SER A 253 15.69 -4.41 -0.18
CA SER A 253 14.92 -5.56 -0.62
C SER A 253 13.46 -5.19 -0.88
N GLY A 254 12.70 -6.13 -1.43
CA GLY A 254 11.29 -5.93 -1.68
C GLY A 254 10.63 -7.18 -2.25
N TYR A 255 9.32 -7.18 -2.35
CA TYR A 255 8.60 -8.31 -2.92
C TYR A 255 7.29 -7.89 -3.57
N SER A 256 6.78 -8.80 -4.39
CA SER A 256 5.45 -8.67 -4.97
C SER A 256 4.73 -10.01 -4.90
N HIS A 257 3.42 -9.98 -5.06
CA HIS A 257 2.56 -11.16 -5.07
C HIS A 257 1.80 -11.25 -6.40
N GLU A 258 1.29 -12.43 -6.75
CA GLU A 258 0.83 -12.82 -8.09
C GLU A 258 -0.15 -11.84 -8.74
N PHE A 259 -0.98 -11.22 -7.91
CA PHE A 259 -1.93 -10.20 -8.31
C PHE A 259 -1.26 -8.94 -8.89
N THR A 260 -0.17 -8.48 -8.28
CA THR A 260 0.54 -7.25 -8.68
C THR A 260 1.79 -7.53 -9.51
N THR A 261 2.42 -8.70 -9.37
CA THR A 261 3.62 -9.09 -10.14
C THR A 261 3.35 -9.08 -11.63
N ALA A 262 2.16 -9.51 -12.06
CA ALA A 262 1.76 -9.45 -13.47
C ALA A 262 1.74 -8.01 -14.03
N GLN A 263 1.26 -7.04 -13.25
CA GLN A 263 1.30 -5.62 -13.64
C GLN A 263 2.75 -5.11 -13.70
N VAL A 264 3.56 -5.49 -12.70
CA VAL A 264 4.99 -5.11 -12.65
C VAL A 264 5.74 -5.62 -13.88
N HIS A 265 5.48 -6.87 -14.29
CA HIS A 265 6.03 -7.47 -15.50
C HIS A 265 5.65 -6.68 -16.76
N THR A 266 4.36 -6.36 -16.92
CA THR A 266 3.87 -5.57 -18.05
C THR A 266 4.49 -4.19 -18.11
N PHE A 267 4.54 -3.46 -16.99
CA PHE A 267 5.16 -2.13 -16.96
C PHE A 267 6.64 -2.14 -17.33
N LEU A 268 7.40 -3.12 -16.85
CA LEU A 268 8.80 -3.22 -17.21
C LEU A 268 9.00 -3.57 -18.69
N ALA A 269 8.17 -4.47 -19.24
CA ALA A 269 8.22 -4.82 -20.65
C ALA A 269 7.81 -3.65 -21.56
N GLU A 270 6.80 -2.86 -21.16
CA GLU A 270 6.39 -1.65 -21.89
C GLU A 270 7.46 -0.56 -21.85
N GLU A 271 8.07 -0.34 -20.68
CA GLU A 271 8.99 0.78 -20.45
C GLU A 271 10.42 0.51 -20.94
N TYR A 272 10.90 -0.73 -20.81
CA TYR A 272 12.28 -1.12 -21.10
C TYR A 272 12.41 -2.18 -22.21
N GLY A 273 11.30 -2.66 -22.75
CA GLY A 273 11.24 -3.73 -23.75
C GLY A 273 11.13 -5.11 -23.12
N ALA A 274 10.71 -6.10 -23.92
CA ALA A 274 10.48 -7.48 -23.47
C ALA A 274 11.72 -8.16 -22.86
N ASP A 275 12.93 -7.74 -23.24
CA ASP A 275 14.19 -8.30 -22.74
C ASP A 275 14.77 -7.52 -21.53
N TYR A 276 13.93 -6.80 -20.78
CA TYR A 276 14.36 -6.00 -19.63
C TYR A 276 15.11 -6.86 -18.59
N GLN A 277 16.00 -6.25 -17.79
CA GLN A 277 16.75 -6.94 -16.74
C GLN A 277 16.69 -6.17 -15.43
N LEU A 278 16.76 -6.90 -14.31
CA LEU A 278 16.86 -6.31 -12.98
C LEU A 278 18.34 -6.27 -12.55
N PRO A 279 18.83 -5.16 -11.97
CA PRO A 279 20.22 -5.04 -11.54
C PRO A 279 20.57 -5.96 -10.36
N ASN A 280 19.63 -6.26 -9.47
CA ASN A 280 19.86 -7.08 -8.27
C ASN A 280 18.67 -8.02 -7.99
N PRO A 281 18.40 -9.02 -8.85
CA PRO A 281 17.20 -9.83 -8.72
C PRO A 281 17.15 -10.62 -7.41
N SER A 282 18.30 -11.04 -6.89
CA SER A 282 18.37 -11.74 -5.61
C SER A 282 17.95 -10.91 -4.40
N LYS A 283 17.74 -9.59 -4.53
CA LYS A 283 17.19 -8.74 -3.46
C LYS A 283 15.66 -8.73 -3.41
N PHE A 284 15.02 -9.22 -4.48
CA PHE A 284 13.58 -9.17 -4.64
C PHE A 284 12.97 -10.56 -4.65
N ALA A 285 11.67 -10.65 -4.37
CA ALA A 285 10.95 -11.91 -4.32
C ALA A 285 9.55 -11.81 -4.94
N VAL A 286 9.02 -12.95 -5.38
CA VAL A 286 7.61 -13.12 -5.76
C VAL A 286 6.93 -14.15 -4.86
N PHE A 287 5.64 -13.93 -4.59
CA PHE A 287 4.82 -14.78 -3.72
C PHE A 287 3.51 -15.19 -4.40
N GLU A 288 3.05 -16.41 -4.16
CA GLU A 288 1.69 -16.84 -4.51
C GLU A 288 0.91 -17.21 -3.24
N ASP A 289 0.21 -16.24 -2.66
CA ASP A 289 -0.50 -16.39 -1.38
C ASP A 289 -1.92 -15.77 -1.37
N HIS A 290 -2.25 -14.91 -2.33
CA HIS A 290 -3.51 -14.13 -2.33
C HIS A 290 -4.69 -14.83 -3.02
N LEU A 291 -4.41 -15.53 -4.12
CA LEU A 291 -5.42 -16.10 -5.03
C LEU A 291 -5.40 -17.63 -5.05
N LEU A 292 -4.57 -18.26 -4.22
CA LEU A 292 -4.42 -19.73 -4.13
C LEU A 292 -5.79 -20.43 -4.02
N TYR A 293 -6.64 -19.92 -3.12
CA TYR A 293 -7.98 -20.48 -2.86
C TYR A 293 -9.12 -19.71 -3.56
N ALA A 294 -8.83 -18.89 -4.57
CA ALA A 294 -9.84 -18.08 -5.26
C ALA A 294 -10.99 -18.93 -5.85
N HIS A 295 -10.74 -20.17 -6.22
CA HIS A 295 -11.72 -21.12 -6.74
C HIS A 295 -12.80 -21.53 -5.73
N HIS A 296 -12.57 -21.33 -4.41
CA HIS A 296 -13.57 -21.54 -3.37
C HIS A 296 -14.53 -20.36 -3.20
N ASN A 297 -14.21 -19.18 -3.75
CA ASN A 297 -15.07 -18.00 -3.64
C ASN A 297 -16.00 -17.92 -4.86
N PRO A 298 -17.34 -18.07 -4.70
CA PRO A 298 -18.29 -18.03 -5.81
C PRO A 298 -18.24 -16.73 -6.63
N LYS A 299 -17.79 -15.62 -6.03
CA LYS A 299 -17.62 -14.33 -6.72
C LYS A 299 -16.40 -14.32 -7.65
N PHE A 300 -15.40 -15.15 -7.39
CA PHE A 300 -14.14 -15.21 -8.15
C PHE A 300 -14.13 -16.34 -9.18
N VAL A 301 -14.93 -17.40 -8.99
CA VAL A 301 -15.10 -18.52 -9.94
C VAL A 301 -15.28 -18.07 -11.41
N PRO A 302 -16.08 -17.03 -11.73
CA PRO A 302 -16.23 -16.57 -13.12
C PRO A 302 -14.95 -15.98 -13.76
N PHE A 303 -13.92 -15.72 -12.97
CA PHE A 303 -12.69 -15.04 -13.39
C PHE A 303 -11.44 -15.92 -13.26
N MET A 304 -11.59 -17.24 -13.08
CA MET A 304 -10.46 -18.14 -12.86
C MET A 304 -9.46 -18.17 -14.02
N ASP A 305 -9.89 -17.93 -15.26
CA ASP A 305 -8.97 -17.80 -16.40
C ASP A 305 -8.03 -16.59 -16.25
N LYS A 306 -8.54 -15.48 -15.69
CA LYS A 306 -7.73 -14.29 -15.38
C LYS A 306 -6.78 -14.58 -14.22
N VAL A 307 -7.27 -15.23 -13.16
CA VAL A 307 -6.43 -15.65 -12.02
C VAL A 307 -5.29 -16.55 -12.50
N GLN A 308 -5.56 -17.50 -13.40
CA GLN A 308 -4.53 -18.34 -13.98
C GLN A 308 -3.52 -17.53 -14.81
N THR A 309 -4.00 -16.55 -15.59
CA THR A 309 -3.12 -15.64 -16.34
C THR A 309 -2.18 -14.87 -15.41
N LEU A 310 -2.65 -14.37 -14.26
CA LEU A 310 -1.81 -13.68 -13.28
C LEU A 310 -0.70 -14.58 -12.73
N ARG A 311 -1.03 -15.85 -12.40
CA ARG A 311 -0.04 -16.85 -11.96
C ARG A 311 1.00 -17.13 -13.05
N ASP A 312 0.54 -17.37 -14.27
CA ASP A 312 1.42 -17.67 -15.41
C ASP A 312 2.40 -16.51 -15.67
N LEU A 313 1.94 -15.27 -15.54
CA LEU A 313 2.77 -14.07 -15.68
C LEU A 313 3.74 -13.86 -14.52
N GLN A 314 3.35 -14.20 -13.29
CA GLN A 314 4.31 -14.22 -12.18
C GLN A 314 5.42 -15.25 -12.43
N ASN A 315 5.06 -16.46 -12.85
CA ASN A 315 6.03 -17.50 -13.19
C ASN A 315 6.96 -17.04 -14.32
N ALA A 316 6.41 -16.41 -15.36
CA ALA A 316 7.19 -15.83 -16.44
C ALA A 316 8.13 -14.72 -15.94
N PHE A 317 7.65 -13.81 -15.10
CA PHE A 317 8.44 -12.76 -14.47
C PHE A 317 9.59 -13.35 -13.65
N GLN A 318 9.32 -14.35 -12.82
CA GLN A 318 10.32 -15.01 -11.98
C GLN A 318 11.39 -15.67 -12.85
N GLN A 319 11.01 -16.45 -13.85
CA GLN A 319 11.96 -17.12 -14.75
C GLN A 319 12.79 -16.13 -15.56
N HIS A 320 12.20 -15.00 -15.94
CA HIS A 320 12.84 -13.94 -16.71
C HIS A 320 13.85 -13.14 -15.87
N THR A 321 13.50 -12.84 -14.62
CA THR A 321 14.28 -11.95 -13.77
C THR A 321 15.19 -12.67 -12.78
N LEU A 322 14.89 -13.92 -12.45
CA LEU A 322 15.58 -14.75 -11.44
C LEU A 322 15.50 -14.19 -10.02
N VAL A 323 14.43 -13.46 -9.71
CA VAL A 323 14.11 -13.08 -8.32
C VAL A 323 13.83 -14.31 -7.47
N ARG A 324 13.88 -14.17 -6.14
CA ARG A 324 13.52 -15.25 -5.21
C ARG A 324 12.10 -15.72 -5.48
N ASP A 325 11.89 -17.03 -5.45
CA ASP A 325 10.64 -17.65 -5.85
C ASP A 325 9.96 -18.30 -4.65
N TYR A 326 8.80 -17.76 -4.29
CA TYR A 326 7.87 -18.33 -3.32
C TYR A 326 6.50 -18.58 -3.96
N SER A 327 6.49 -18.97 -5.23
CA SER A 327 5.28 -19.41 -5.94
C SER A 327 4.81 -20.76 -5.39
N ALA A 328 3.52 -21.06 -5.55
CA ALA A 328 2.94 -22.26 -4.99
C ALA A 328 3.40 -23.51 -5.75
N VAL A 329 3.67 -24.59 -5.01
CA VAL A 329 4.02 -25.91 -5.58
C VAL A 329 2.90 -26.88 -5.21
N ASP A 330 2.34 -27.55 -6.23
CA ASP A 330 1.21 -28.48 -6.07
C ASP A 330 0.01 -27.88 -5.30
N GLY A 331 -0.24 -26.58 -5.50
CA GLY A 331 -1.32 -25.85 -4.84
C GLY A 331 -1.05 -25.47 -3.38
N VAL A 332 0.21 -25.55 -2.94
CA VAL A 332 0.64 -25.17 -1.59
C VAL A 332 1.60 -23.99 -1.67
N SER A 333 1.22 -22.88 -1.04
CA SER A 333 2.10 -21.71 -0.88
C SER A 333 3.14 -21.96 0.22
N PRO A 334 4.38 -21.46 0.07
CA PRO A 334 5.38 -21.46 1.15
C PRO A 334 4.93 -20.67 2.39
N GLY A 335 4.03 -19.70 2.21
CA GLY A 335 3.50 -18.89 3.29
C GLY A 335 3.00 -17.54 2.83
N ILE A 336 2.41 -16.81 3.76
CA ILE A 336 1.98 -15.43 3.58
C ILE A 336 3.23 -14.55 3.46
N CYS A 337 3.26 -13.70 2.43
CA CYS A 337 4.47 -13.00 1.99
C CYS A 337 5.21 -12.26 3.11
N HIS A 338 4.52 -11.55 4.00
CA HIS A 338 5.16 -10.80 5.08
C HIS A 338 5.84 -11.68 6.13
N GLN A 339 5.25 -12.84 6.43
CA GLN A 339 5.80 -13.78 7.39
C GLN A 339 7.08 -14.38 6.83
N VAL A 340 7.00 -14.91 5.60
CA VAL A 340 8.14 -15.52 4.92
C VAL A 340 9.25 -14.48 4.69
N ALA A 341 8.91 -13.26 4.29
CA ALA A 341 9.91 -12.21 4.07
C ALA A 341 10.73 -11.89 5.32
N ARG A 342 10.07 -11.80 6.49
CA ARG A 342 10.77 -11.61 7.76
C ARG A 342 11.62 -12.81 8.17
N GLU A 343 11.15 -14.01 7.88
CA GLU A 343 11.86 -15.25 8.21
C GLU A 343 13.10 -15.45 7.34
N GLU A 344 13.10 -14.94 6.10
CA GLU A 344 14.09 -15.33 5.08
C GLU A 344 15.01 -14.21 4.59
N PHE A 345 14.60 -12.93 4.59
CA PHE A 345 15.42 -11.89 3.94
C PHE A 345 15.21 -10.41 4.35
N ILE A 346 14.31 -10.08 5.27
CA ILE A 346 14.23 -8.71 5.83
C ILE A 346 15.21 -8.62 7.00
N GLU A 347 16.26 -7.82 6.83
CA GLU A 347 17.32 -7.67 7.83
C GLU A 347 17.18 -6.39 8.68
N VAL A 348 17.95 -6.30 9.76
CA VAL A 348 17.96 -5.14 10.67
C VAL A 348 18.45 -3.90 9.93
N GLY A 349 17.72 -2.79 10.04
CA GLY A 349 18.08 -1.50 9.44
C GLY A 349 17.77 -1.40 7.95
N ASP A 350 17.19 -2.43 7.33
CA ASP A 350 16.77 -2.40 5.93
C ASP A 350 15.72 -1.31 5.67
N PHE A 351 15.75 -0.74 4.46
CA PHE A 351 14.61 -0.08 3.87
C PHE A 351 13.98 -0.99 2.80
N VAL A 352 12.73 -1.42 3.04
CA VAL A 352 12.00 -2.39 2.21
C VAL A 352 10.72 -1.78 1.66
N GLN A 353 10.46 -2.00 0.38
CA GLN A 353 9.18 -1.66 -0.25
C GLN A 353 8.65 -2.85 -1.03
N ALA A 354 7.35 -3.08 -0.95
CA ALA A 354 6.68 -4.20 -1.64
C ALA A 354 5.29 -3.78 -2.11
N THR A 355 4.63 -4.61 -2.91
CA THR A 355 3.34 -4.27 -3.54
C THR A 355 2.10 -4.48 -2.66
N ASP A 356 2.30 -4.72 -1.37
CA ASP A 356 1.23 -4.98 -0.40
C ASP A 356 1.28 -4.01 0.80
N SER A 357 0.11 -3.61 1.34
CA SER A 357 -0.01 -2.65 2.45
C SER A 357 0.58 -3.13 3.78
N HIS A 358 0.44 -4.41 4.10
CA HIS A 358 0.87 -5.01 5.37
C HIS A 358 2.37 -5.34 5.39
N THR A 359 3.11 -4.91 4.35
CA THR A 359 4.58 -4.89 4.32
C THR A 359 5.19 -4.25 5.56
N CYS A 360 4.48 -3.30 6.18
CA CYS A 360 4.83 -2.67 7.46
C CYS A 360 5.08 -3.65 8.61
N MET A 361 4.57 -4.89 8.54
CA MET A 361 4.90 -5.97 9.48
C MET A 361 6.41 -6.22 9.62
N GLY A 362 7.20 -5.96 8.57
CA GLY A 362 8.65 -6.07 8.58
C GLY A 362 9.34 -5.14 9.57
N GLY A 363 8.69 -4.07 10.04
CA GLY A 363 9.32 -3.15 10.99
C GLY A 363 9.51 -3.68 12.40
N ALA A 364 8.93 -4.84 12.72
CA ALA A 364 9.31 -5.60 13.91
C ALA A 364 10.76 -6.13 13.84
N SER A 365 11.36 -6.22 12.64
CA SER A 365 12.78 -6.52 12.44
C SER A 365 13.70 -5.29 12.58
N ASN A 366 13.19 -4.17 13.13
CA ASN A 366 13.90 -2.88 13.14
C ASN A 366 14.28 -2.40 11.72
N ALA A 367 13.39 -2.66 10.76
CA ALA A 367 13.50 -2.25 9.36
C ALA A 367 12.42 -1.22 9.01
N LEU A 368 12.70 -0.31 8.09
CA LEU A 368 11.70 0.61 7.58
C LEU A 368 10.97 -0.07 6.42
N THR A 369 9.67 -0.36 6.56
CA THR A 369 8.96 -1.22 5.59
C THR A 369 7.57 -0.68 5.26
N TRP A 370 7.19 -0.55 3.99
CA TRP A 370 5.79 -0.22 3.63
C TRP A 370 5.42 -0.58 2.19
N GLY A 371 4.11 -0.64 1.95
CA GLY A 371 3.52 -0.94 0.64
C GLY A 371 3.57 0.21 -0.36
N VAL A 372 3.74 -0.10 -1.64
CA VAL A 372 3.72 0.84 -2.78
C VAL A 372 2.95 0.26 -3.97
N GLY A 373 2.55 1.11 -4.91
CA GLY A 373 1.87 0.68 -6.15
C GLY A 373 2.79 -0.03 -7.15
N ALA A 374 2.20 -0.61 -8.18
CA ALA A 374 2.93 -1.38 -9.20
C ALA A 374 3.94 -0.51 -9.98
N THR A 375 3.60 0.74 -10.36
CA THR A 375 4.57 1.65 -11.03
C THR A 375 5.76 1.98 -10.15
N GLU A 376 5.51 2.26 -8.87
CA GLU A 376 6.57 2.60 -7.91
C GLU A 376 7.47 1.40 -7.66
N TYR A 377 6.89 0.20 -7.53
CA TYR A 377 7.64 -1.04 -7.41
C TYR A 377 8.42 -1.39 -8.69
N SER A 378 7.81 -1.30 -9.88
CA SER A 378 8.53 -1.48 -11.14
C SER A 378 9.71 -0.51 -11.27
N ASN A 379 9.53 0.74 -10.86
CA ASN A 379 10.60 1.73 -10.88
C ASN A 379 11.72 1.35 -9.90
N LEU A 380 11.38 0.96 -8.67
CA LEU A 380 12.40 0.67 -7.66
C LEU A 380 13.22 -0.57 -8.03
N ILE A 381 12.59 -1.64 -8.53
CA ILE A 381 13.33 -2.87 -8.84
C ILE A 381 14.22 -2.72 -10.08
N SER A 382 13.89 -1.80 -11.00
CA SER A 382 14.69 -1.53 -12.20
C SER A 382 15.78 -0.45 -12.00
N SER A 383 15.52 0.55 -11.17
CA SER A 383 16.43 1.67 -10.91
C SER A 383 17.30 1.48 -9.65
N GLY A 384 16.85 0.69 -8.68
CA GLY A 384 17.50 0.47 -7.38
C GLY A 384 17.18 1.53 -6.32
N PHE A 385 16.28 2.48 -6.62
CA PHE A 385 15.89 3.55 -5.70
C PHE A 385 14.41 3.89 -5.81
N THR A 386 13.91 4.57 -4.79
CA THR A 386 12.54 5.06 -4.73
C THR A 386 12.51 6.53 -4.30
N PHE A 387 11.44 7.22 -4.64
CA PHE A 387 11.18 8.54 -4.07
C PHE A 387 10.51 8.39 -2.71
N VAL A 388 10.97 9.17 -1.75
CA VAL A 388 10.40 9.23 -0.41
C VAL A 388 10.16 10.68 -0.06
N LYS A 389 8.92 11.02 0.26
CA LYS A 389 8.65 12.20 1.08
C LYS A 389 8.77 11.74 2.53
N VAL A 390 9.79 12.21 3.24
CA VAL A 390 10.10 11.74 4.60
C VAL A 390 8.85 11.90 5.48
N PRO A 391 8.33 10.84 6.10
CA PRO A 391 7.13 10.91 6.90
C PRO A 391 7.39 11.63 8.23
N GLU A 392 6.37 12.26 8.77
CA GLU A 392 6.33 12.58 10.20
C GLU A 392 6.31 11.28 11.03
N SER A 393 6.65 11.36 12.31
CA SER A 393 6.65 10.20 13.21
C SER A 393 5.78 10.43 14.44
N ILE A 394 5.26 9.34 15.01
CA ILE A 394 4.55 9.28 16.30
C ILE A 394 5.19 8.18 17.14
N ARG A 395 5.42 8.45 18.43
CA ARG A 395 6.07 7.50 19.34
C ARG A 395 5.07 6.89 20.31
N PHE A 396 5.08 5.57 20.41
CA PHE A 396 4.41 4.81 21.47
C PHE A 396 5.46 4.23 22.40
N GLU A 397 5.55 4.81 23.60
CA GLU A 397 6.43 4.38 24.68
C GLU A 397 5.69 3.36 25.55
N LEU A 398 5.96 2.07 25.33
CA LEU A 398 5.33 0.98 26.04
C LEU A 398 5.98 0.81 27.42
N VAL A 399 5.18 0.69 28.47
CA VAL A 399 5.63 0.46 29.85
C VAL A 399 4.80 -0.63 30.52
N GLY A 400 5.33 -1.27 31.57
CA GLY A 400 4.66 -2.40 32.22
C GLY A 400 4.68 -3.67 31.36
N GLU A 401 3.79 -4.61 31.68
CA GLU A 401 3.65 -5.91 31.01
C GLU A 401 2.16 -6.21 30.82
N LEU A 402 1.81 -6.96 29.77
CA LEU A 402 0.43 -7.33 29.50
C LEU A 402 -0.13 -8.27 30.58
N ASN A 403 -1.40 -8.09 30.92
CA ASN A 403 -2.11 -9.04 31.77
C ASN A 403 -2.28 -10.38 31.05
N HIS A 404 -2.34 -11.48 31.83
CA HIS A 404 -2.64 -12.79 31.27
C HIS A 404 -3.95 -12.78 30.48
N GLY A 405 -3.91 -13.27 29.24
CA GLY A 405 -5.06 -13.27 28.32
C GLY A 405 -5.18 -12.03 27.44
N CYS A 406 -4.29 -11.05 27.59
CA CYS A 406 -4.09 -9.96 26.64
C CYS A 406 -2.87 -10.25 25.77
N THR A 407 -2.86 -9.68 24.56
CA THR A 407 -1.80 -9.80 23.56
C THR A 407 -1.51 -8.44 22.94
N ALA A 408 -0.45 -8.33 22.13
CA ALA A 408 -0.19 -7.15 21.32
C ALA A 408 -1.36 -6.79 20.37
N LYS A 409 -2.27 -7.72 20.05
CA LYS A 409 -3.49 -7.42 19.30
C LYS A 409 -4.38 -6.43 20.07
N ASP A 410 -4.51 -6.59 21.38
CA ASP A 410 -5.32 -5.71 22.23
C ASP A 410 -4.67 -4.32 22.33
N VAL A 411 -3.34 -4.26 22.41
CA VAL A 411 -2.57 -3.01 22.39
C VAL A 411 -2.84 -2.21 21.11
N ILE A 412 -2.74 -2.84 19.94
CA ILE A 412 -2.94 -2.12 18.68
C ILE A 412 -4.41 -1.78 18.43
N LEU A 413 -5.37 -2.58 18.93
CA LEU A 413 -6.80 -2.24 18.93
C LEU A 413 -7.09 -1.03 19.83
N TYR A 414 -6.44 -0.92 20.99
CA TYR A 414 -6.51 0.27 21.83
C TYR A 414 -5.98 1.51 21.10
N ILE A 415 -4.81 1.40 20.46
CA ILE A 415 -4.21 2.49 19.68
C ILE A 415 -5.13 2.88 18.51
N LEU A 416 -5.74 1.92 17.83
CA LEU A 416 -6.72 2.17 16.76
C LEU A 416 -7.92 2.96 17.26
N ALA A 417 -8.53 2.51 18.36
CA ALA A 417 -9.75 3.09 18.90
C ALA A 417 -9.52 4.50 19.48
N ASP A 418 -8.38 4.73 20.13
CA ASP A 418 -8.09 6.00 20.80
C ASP A 418 -7.28 6.99 19.94
N HIS A 419 -6.23 6.55 19.26
CA HIS A 419 -5.29 7.45 18.58
C HIS A 419 -5.56 7.54 17.07
N ALA A 420 -5.67 6.39 16.39
CA ALA A 420 -5.88 6.38 14.94
C ALA A 420 -7.24 6.97 14.54
N ARG A 421 -8.28 6.71 15.34
CA ARG A 421 -9.61 7.32 15.17
C ARG A 421 -9.59 8.85 15.24
N LYS A 422 -8.63 9.44 15.96
CA LYS A 422 -8.38 10.88 16.05
C LYS A 422 -7.41 11.38 14.97
N GLU A 423 -7.06 10.52 14.00
CA GLU A 423 -6.12 10.77 12.90
C GLU A 423 -4.69 11.13 13.36
N LEU A 424 -4.31 10.78 14.59
CA LEU A 424 -2.97 11.08 15.13
C LEU A 424 -1.87 10.27 14.44
N THR A 425 -2.20 9.10 13.88
CA THR A 425 -1.26 8.21 13.18
C THR A 425 -1.25 8.42 11.66
N LEU A 426 -2.14 9.26 11.13
CA LEU A 426 -2.37 9.41 9.69
C LEU A 426 -1.07 9.77 8.94
N ASN A 427 -0.63 8.88 8.05
CA ASN A 427 0.57 8.99 7.23
C ASN A 427 1.87 9.24 8.02
N ARG A 428 1.92 8.82 9.30
CA ARG A 428 3.11 8.89 10.14
C ARG A 428 3.82 7.55 10.24
N SER A 429 5.12 7.55 10.55
CA SER A 429 5.81 6.35 11.05
C SER A 429 5.41 6.13 12.51
N MET A 430 4.83 4.98 12.83
CA MET A 430 4.56 4.58 14.21
C MET A 430 5.81 3.92 14.78
N GLU A 431 6.50 4.59 15.69
CA GLU A 431 7.69 4.05 16.35
C GLU A 431 7.33 3.49 17.73
N PHE A 432 7.65 2.23 17.98
CA PHE A 432 7.41 1.54 19.23
C PHE A 432 8.72 1.32 19.99
N GLY A 433 8.74 1.67 21.27
CA GLY A 433 9.85 1.37 22.17
C GLY A 433 9.44 1.51 23.62
N GLY A 434 10.39 1.80 24.50
CA GLY A 434 10.16 1.85 25.95
C GLY A 434 10.31 0.50 26.64
N SER A 435 10.37 0.52 27.97
CA SER A 435 10.76 -0.66 28.75
C SER A 435 9.79 -1.84 28.66
N GLY A 436 8.52 -1.60 28.32
CA GLY A 436 7.52 -2.64 28.14
C GLY A 436 7.64 -3.39 26.81
N LEU A 437 8.32 -2.83 25.79
CA LEU A 437 8.50 -3.50 24.49
C LEU A 437 9.24 -4.85 24.64
N ALA A 438 10.20 -4.91 25.55
CA ALA A 438 10.96 -6.12 25.84
C ALA A 438 10.12 -7.26 26.46
N SER A 439 8.92 -6.96 26.95
CA SER A 439 7.97 -7.99 27.42
C SER A 439 7.20 -8.67 26.29
N LEU A 440 7.18 -8.06 25.10
CA LEU A 440 6.52 -8.59 23.91
C LEU A 440 7.52 -9.38 23.05
N SER A 441 7.08 -10.54 22.57
CA SER A 441 7.85 -11.33 21.61
C SER A 441 7.98 -10.63 20.25
N ILE A 442 8.85 -11.15 19.38
CA ILE A 442 9.04 -10.59 18.02
C ILE A 442 7.82 -10.84 17.12
N ASP A 443 7.04 -11.87 17.41
CA ASP A 443 5.75 -12.11 16.79
C ASP A 443 4.69 -11.11 17.30
N GLU A 444 4.62 -10.85 18.59
CA GLU A 444 3.74 -9.81 19.13
C GLU A 444 4.08 -8.41 18.59
N ARG A 445 5.38 -8.09 18.46
CA ARG A 445 5.84 -6.87 17.77
C ARG A 445 5.43 -6.85 16.30
N ALA A 446 5.42 -8.00 15.63
CA ALA A 446 4.90 -8.13 14.27
C ALA A 446 3.45 -7.67 14.18
N THR A 447 2.62 -8.07 15.16
CA THR A 447 1.21 -7.68 15.22
C THR A 447 1.05 -6.17 15.36
N LEU A 448 1.87 -5.51 16.19
CA LEU A 448 1.88 -4.04 16.30
C LEU A 448 2.20 -3.36 14.97
N CYS A 449 3.28 -3.80 14.31
CA CYS A 449 3.74 -3.18 13.05
C CYS A 449 2.84 -3.50 11.86
N ASN A 450 2.28 -4.71 11.78
CA ASN A 450 1.38 -5.16 10.73
C ASN A 450 0.11 -4.29 10.67
N MET A 451 -0.49 -4.01 11.84
CA MET A 451 -1.72 -3.23 11.94
C MET A 451 -1.52 -1.71 11.90
N ALA A 452 -0.29 -1.24 11.64
CA ALA A 452 -0.03 0.17 11.37
C ALA A 452 -0.82 0.65 10.14
N THR A 453 -1.09 -0.23 9.17
CA THR A 453 -1.88 0.13 7.98
C THR A 453 -3.34 0.44 8.32
N GLU A 454 -4.00 -0.31 9.21
CA GLU A 454 -5.34 0.03 9.72
C GLU A 454 -5.34 1.33 10.52
N CYS A 455 -4.22 1.70 11.16
CA CYS A 455 -4.04 3.00 11.78
C CYS A 455 -3.89 4.15 10.76
N SER A 456 -4.02 3.88 9.45
CA SER A 456 -3.70 4.81 8.36
C SER A 456 -2.28 5.37 8.45
N ALA A 457 -1.37 4.67 9.15
CA ALA A 457 0.01 5.05 9.28
C ALA A 457 0.80 4.68 8.02
N ARG A 458 1.94 5.32 7.84
CA ARG A 458 2.86 4.98 6.75
C ARG A 458 3.50 3.62 6.97
N THR A 459 3.86 3.32 8.21
CA THR A 459 4.54 2.10 8.65
C THR A 459 4.50 1.99 10.18
N GLY A 460 4.85 0.81 10.71
CA GLY A 460 5.19 0.61 12.11
C GLY A 460 6.61 0.05 12.22
N ILE A 461 7.39 0.51 13.21
CA ILE A 461 8.77 0.07 13.45
C ILE A 461 9.05 -0.06 14.94
N CYS A 462 9.71 -1.15 15.35
CA CYS A 462 10.11 -1.39 16.72
C CYS A 462 11.60 -1.10 16.93
N GLU A 463 11.96 -0.67 18.14
CA GLU A 463 13.35 -0.66 18.58
C GLU A 463 13.93 -2.09 18.63
N PRO A 464 15.23 -2.24 18.33
CA PRO A 464 15.92 -3.51 18.38
C PRO A 464 16.34 -3.87 19.81
N ASP A 465 16.36 -5.17 20.12
CA ASP A 465 16.89 -5.70 21.38
C ASP A 465 17.48 -7.11 21.19
N GLU A 466 17.95 -7.72 22.27
CA GLU A 466 18.52 -9.07 22.25
C GLU A 466 17.54 -10.13 21.74
N ALA A 467 16.26 -10.02 22.11
CA ALA A 467 15.23 -10.95 21.65
C ALA A 467 15.06 -10.91 20.13
N LEU A 468 15.16 -9.71 19.52
CA LEU A 468 15.15 -9.58 18.06
C LEU A 468 16.35 -10.30 17.44
N PHE A 469 17.56 -10.06 17.95
CA PHE A 469 18.77 -10.66 17.39
C PHE A 469 18.76 -12.19 17.52
N ASP A 470 18.26 -12.72 18.63
CA ASP A 470 18.12 -14.16 18.86
C ASP A 470 17.07 -14.77 17.91
N TRP A 471 15.91 -14.12 17.74
CA TRP A 471 14.88 -14.55 16.80
C TRP A 471 15.41 -14.58 15.37
N MET A 472 16.08 -13.51 14.93
CA MET A 472 16.66 -13.42 13.58
C MET A 472 17.78 -14.43 13.37
N LYS A 473 18.59 -14.73 14.39
CA LYS A 473 19.64 -15.76 14.29
C LYS A 473 19.05 -17.16 14.12
N ASN A 474 17.86 -17.41 14.66
CA ASN A 474 17.15 -18.67 14.45
C ASN A 474 16.51 -18.74 13.06
N ALA A 475 15.89 -17.64 12.61
CA ALA A 475 15.22 -17.57 11.30
C ALA A 475 16.22 -17.56 10.13
N MET A 476 17.30 -16.78 10.26
CA MET A 476 18.37 -16.62 9.27
C MET A 476 19.75 -16.95 9.89
N PRO A 477 20.11 -18.24 10.00
CA PRO A 477 21.31 -18.70 10.72
C PRO A 477 22.65 -18.17 10.21
N ASP A 478 22.71 -17.68 8.98
CA ASP A 478 23.93 -17.16 8.38
C ASP A 478 24.25 -15.71 8.78
N LEU A 479 23.29 -14.98 9.40
CA LEU A 479 23.51 -13.60 9.83
C LEU A 479 24.51 -13.49 10.99
N SER A 480 25.39 -12.50 10.94
CA SER A 480 26.29 -12.19 12.04
C SER A 480 25.59 -11.33 13.09
N LEU A 481 25.67 -11.73 14.37
CA LEU A 481 25.20 -10.92 15.49
C LEU A 481 25.87 -9.54 15.52
N GLU A 482 27.14 -9.45 15.12
CA GLU A 482 27.86 -8.17 15.06
C GLU A 482 27.31 -7.26 13.96
N GLU A 483 27.02 -7.81 12.77
CA GLU A 483 26.47 -7.04 11.65
C GLU A 483 25.04 -6.55 11.95
N MET A 484 24.22 -7.40 12.59
CA MET A 484 22.88 -7.00 13.04
C MET A 484 22.93 -5.85 14.05
N ARG A 485 23.85 -5.89 15.02
CA ARG A 485 24.02 -4.79 15.99
C ARG A 485 24.51 -3.51 15.34
N GLN A 486 25.45 -3.61 14.39
CA GLN A 486 25.98 -2.45 13.67
C GLN A 486 24.92 -1.79 12.77
N SER A 487 24.02 -2.59 12.19
CA SER A 487 22.94 -2.11 11.31
C SER A 487 21.70 -1.66 12.08
N SER A 488 21.61 -2.00 13.37
CA SER A 488 20.50 -1.62 14.23
C SER A 488 20.34 -0.11 14.37
N VAL A 489 19.09 0.35 14.29
CA VAL A 489 18.73 1.76 14.34
C VAL A 489 17.85 2.01 15.56
N ILE A 490 18.33 2.86 16.44
CA ILE A 490 17.57 3.44 17.55
C ILE A 490 17.35 4.94 17.28
N PRO A 491 16.26 5.56 17.76
CA PRO A 491 16.08 6.99 17.60
C PRO A 491 17.18 7.77 18.34
N ASP A 492 17.53 8.97 17.88
CA ASP A 492 18.42 9.84 18.64
C ASP A 492 17.74 10.30 19.92
N LYS A 493 18.58 10.57 20.93
CA LYS A 493 18.10 11.28 22.11
C LYS A 493 17.54 12.63 21.68
N ASP A 494 16.34 12.94 22.17
CA ASP A 494 15.61 14.18 21.88
C ASP A 494 15.14 14.31 20.40
N ALA A 495 14.99 13.19 19.69
CA ALA A 495 14.30 13.15 18.39
C ALA A 495 12.88 13.75 18.47
N ASN A 496 12.49 14.50 17.45
CA ASN A 496 11.19 15.16 17.38
C ASN A 496 10.13 14.20 16.80
N TYR A 497 8.97 14.13 17.44
CA TYR A 497 7.82 13.35 16.97
C TYR A 497 6.62 14.28 16.80
N ASP A 498 6.26 14.61 15.56
CA ASP A 498 5.14 15.51 15.24
C ASP A 498 3.79 14.98 15.74
N GLY A 499 3.62 13.65 15.74
CA GLY A 499 2.45 12.98 16.32
C GLY A 499 2.48 12.89 17.85
N GLY A 500 3.56 13.35 18.50
CA GLY A 500 3.77 13.28 19.94
C GLY A 500 4.37 11.95 20.43
N ILE A 501 4.68 11.92 21.72
CA ILE A 501 5.12 10.74 22.47
C ILE A 501 3.98 10.33 23.41
N HIS A 502 3.47 9.11 23.24
CA HIS A 502 2.33 8.57 23.97
C HIS A 502 2.78 7.38 24.81
N ILE A 503 2.53 7.45 26.12
CA ILE A 503 2.85 6.35 27.03
C ILE A 503 1.68 5.38 27.05
N ILE A 504 1.96 4.11 26.76
CA ILE A 504 0.97 3.02 26.84
C ILE A 504 1.39 2.09 27.96
N ASN A 505 0.61 2.06 29.05
CA ASN A 505 0.81 1.10 30.12
C ASN A 505 0.15 -0.23 29.75
N LEU A 506 0.96 -1.23 29.43
CA LEU A 506 0.51 -2.57 29.05
C LEU A 506 -0.31 -3.24 30.16
N SER A 507 -0.10 -2.86 31.42
CA SER A 507 -0.83 -3.40 32.56
C SER A 507 -2.29 -2.93 32.62
N ASP A 508 -2.63 -1.86 31.89
CA ASP A 508 -3.99 -1.30 31.81
C ASP A 508 -4.75 -1.82 30.58
N ILE A 509 -4.10 -2.62 29.73
CA ILE A 509 -4.72 -3.22 28.56
C ILE A 509 -5.60 -4.39 28.99
N GLU A 510 -6.80 -4.42 28.41
CA GLU A 510 -7.81 -5.46 28.59
C GLU A 510 -8.13 -6.10 27.23
N PRO A 511 -8.69 -7.33 27.18
CA PRO A 511 -9.01 -7.97 25.91
C PRO A 511 -10.01 -7.16 25.07
N MET A 512 -9.66 -6.92 23.80
CA MET A 512 -10.40 -6.07 22.86
C MET A 512 -10.77 -6.81 21.57
N VAL A 513 -11.78 -6.27 20.89
CA VAL A 513 -12.11 -6.62 19.50
C VAL A 513 -12.53 -5.36 18.74
N ALA A 514 -12.35 -5.35 17.42
CA ALA A 514 -12.96 -4.33 16.56
C ALA A 514 -14.42 -4.73 16.25
N HIS A 515 -15.38 -3.94 16.74
CA HIS A 515 -16.80 -4.17 16.49
C HIS A 515 -17.14 -3.95 15.00
N PRO A 516 -17.97 -4.80 14.37
CA PRO A 516 -18.32 -4.70 12.93
C PRO A 516 -19.19 -3.47 12.56
N GLY A 517 -19.34 -2.50 13.46
CA GLY A 517 -20.25 -1.37 13.32
C GLY A 517 -21.74 -1.72 13.46
N ASN A 518 -22.61 -0.78 13.11
CA ASN A 518 -24.06 -0.92 13.07
C ASN A 518 -24.62 -0.05 11.92
N PRO A 519 -24.80 -0.61 10.71
CA PRO A 519 -25.26 0.14 9.55
C PRO A 519 -26.63 0.80 9.73
N ASN A 520 -27.51 0.23 10.57
CA ASN A 520 -28.83 0.81 10.86
C ASN A 520 -28.73 2.10 11.69
N GLU A 521 -27.63 2.27 12.42
CA GLU A 521 -27.30 3.46 13.19
C GLU A 521 -26.26 4.35 12.46
N GLY A 522 -25.92 4.01 11.22
CA GLY A 522 -24.95 4.75 10.41
C GLY A 522 -23.49 4.54 10.82
N ILE A 523 -23.18 3.51 11.62
CA ILE A 523 -21.82 3.16 12.02
C ILE A 523 -21.28 2.10 11.04
N PRO A 524 -20.32 2.44 10.16
CA PRO A 524 -19.75 1.48 9.23
C PRO A 524 -18.86 0.46 9.96
N SER A 525 -18.62 -0.68 9.30
CA SER A 525 -17.56 -1.61 9.71
C SER A 525 -16.21 -0.92 9.52
N ASP A 526 -15.49 -0.73 10.60
CA ASP A 526 -14.21 0.00 10.63
C ASP A 526 -13.34 -0.58 11.76
N PRO A 527 -12.04 -0.87 11.51
CA PRO A 527 -11.14 -1.41 12.53
C PRO A 527 -10.94 -0.47 13.75
N THR A 528 -11.25 0.82 13.61
CA THR A 528 -11.19 1.80 14.72
C THR A 528 -12.38 1.68 15.70
N ASN A 529 -13.35 0.80 15.43
CA ASN A 529 -14.46 0.50 16.34
C ASN A 529 -14.04 -0.45 17.47
N GLY A 530 -12.87 -0.23 18.09
CA GLY A 530 -12.42 -1.06 19.21
C GLY A 530 -13.39 -1.00 20.40
N ALA A 531 -13.66 -2.17 20.98
CA ALA A 531 -14.50 -2.34 22.16
C ALA A 531 -13.89 -3.40 23.07
N LEU A 532 -14.11 -3.26 24.38
CA LEU A 532 -13.69 -4.27 25.35
C LEU A 532 -14.60 -5.50 25.20
N ILE A 533 -14.02 -6.70 25.22
CA ILE A 533 -14.79 -7.94 25.08
C ILE A 533 -15.89 -8.03 26.15
N VAL A 534 -15.60 -7.57 27.37
CA VAL A 534 -16.55 -7.57 28.50
C VAL A 534 -17.78 -6.67 28.29
N GLU A 535 -17.72 -5.71 27.36
CA GLU A 535 -18.81 -4.76 27.09
C GLU A 535 -19.75 -5.22 25.96
N ILE A 536 -19.32 -6.16 25.13
CA ILE A 536 -20.06 -6.58 23.93
C ILE A 536 -21.22 -7.53 24.28
N GLY A 537 -21.11 -8.25 25.41
CA GLY A 537 -22.10 -9.23 25.84
C GLY A 537 -22.04 -10.53 25.01
N ASP A 538 -23.14 -11.28 25.02
CA ASP A 538 -23.21 -12.58 24.34
C ASP A 538 -23.42 -12.41 22.83
N VAL A 539 -22.46 -12.91 22.04
CA VAL A 539 -22.51 -12.91 20.58
C VAL A 539 -22.45 -14.35 20.06
N ALA A 540 -23.40 -14.71 19.20
CA ALA A 540 -23.34 -15.99 18.50
C ALA A 540 -22.22 -15.97 17.46
N ILE A 541 -21.37 -16.99 17.46
CA ILE A 541 -20.28 -17.16 16.49
C ILE A 541 -20.67 -18.25 15.52
N ASP A 542 -20.73 -17.94 14.23
CA ASP A 542 -20.94 -18.95 13.18
C ASP A 542 -19.60 -19.49 12.63
N ILE A 543 -18.57 -18.64 12.62
CA ILE A 543 -17.23 -18.96 12.11
C ILE A 543 -16.19 -18.37 13.05
N ALA A 544 -15.24 -19.20 13.47
CA ALA A 544 -14.04 -18.81 14.20
C ALA A 544 -12.80 -19.10 13.35
N TYR A 545 -12.04 -18.06 13.02
CA TYR A 545 -10.88 -18.13 12.13
C TYR A 545 -9.65 -17.57 12.84
N GLY A 546 -8.66 -18.41 13.11
CA GLY A 546 -7.32 -18.03 13.56
C GLY A 546 -6.32 -18.13 12.42
N GLY A 547 -5.45 -17.13 12.24
CA GLY A 547 -4.56 -17.06 11.08
C GLY A 547 -4.64 -15.73 10.33
N SER A 548 -4.04 -15.65 9.14
CA SER A 548 -3.65 -14.44 8.38
C SER A 548 -2.25 -13.92 8.69
N CYS A 549 -1.81 -12.86 8.00
CA CYS A 549 -0.53 -12.18 8.24
C CYS A 549 -0.41 -11.64 9.68
N THR A 550 -1.52 -11.27 10.31
CA THR A 550 -1.53 -10.71 11.67
C THR A 550 -1.65 -11.77 12.77
N ALA A 551 -2.09 -12.99 12.46
CA ALA A 551 -2.46 -13.98 13.48
C ALA A 551 -2.11 -15.44 13.14
N GLY A 552 -1.13 -15.65 12.25
CA GLY A 552 -0.67 -16.98 11.81
C GLY A 552 0.76 -17.31 12.22
N LYS A 553 1.35 -16.61 13.18
CA LYS A 553 2.76 -16.74 13.60
C LYS A 553 2.92 -17.81 14.67
N GLU A 554 4.15 -18.10 15.08
CA GLU A 554 4.43 -19.15 16.07
C GLU A 554 3.65 -18.92 17.36
N ASP A 555 3.73 -17.71 17.91
CA ASP A 555 3.05 -17.39 19.17
C ASP A 555 1.52 -17.43 19.04
N ASP A 556 0.96 -17.00 17.90
CA ASP A 556 -0.49 -17.05 17.69
C ASP A 556 -0.99 -18.49 17.74
N ILE A 557 -0.29 -19.41 17.07
CA ILE A 557 -0.64 -20.83 17.08
C ILE A 557 -0.48 -21.42 18.47
N ALA A 558 0.55 -21.03 19.22
CA ALA A 558 0.73 -21.44 20.60
C ALA A 558 -0.43 -20.95 21.49
N TYR A 559 -0.91 -19.72 21.30
CA TYR A 559 -2.08 -19.19 22.02
C TYR A 559 -3.36 -19.95 21.66
N TYR A 560 -3.59 -20.26 20.38
CA TYR A 560 -4.73 -21.08 19.96
C TYR A 560 -4.66 -22.47 20.61
N ALA A 561 -3.48 -23.10 20.65
CA ALA A 561 -3.28 -24.39 21.30
C ALA A 561 -3.56 -24.34 22.81
N GLN A 562 -3.20 -23.25 23.48
CA GLN A 562 -3.48 -23.04 24.90
C GLN A 562 -5.00 -22.96 25.16
N VAL A 563 -5.73 -22.21 24.32
CA VAL A 563 -7.20 -22.11 24.43
C VAL A 563 -7.86 -23.46 24.16
N CYS A 564 -7.43 -24.18 23.12
CA CYS A 564 -7.96 -25.50 22.81
C CYS A 564 -7.69 -26.52 23.93
N GLN A 565 -6.48 -26.51 24.50
CA GLN A 565 -6.16 -27.38 25.64
C GLN A 565 -7.00 -27.03 26.87
N ALA A 566 -7.20 -25.74 27.16
CA ALA A 566 -8.05 -25.32 28.27
C ALA A 566 -9.51 -25.76 28.07
N ALA A 567 -10.00 -25.75 26.82
CA ALA A 567 -11.32 -26.28 26.49
C ALA A 567 -11.40 -27.80 26.70
N ASP A 568 -10.43 -28.57 26.21
CA ASP A 568 -10.35 -30.03 26.41
C ASP A 568 -10.28 -30.40 27.89
N ASP A 569 -9.43 -29.71 28.67
CA ASP A 569 -9.31 -29.90 30.12
C ASP A 569 -10.64 -29.61 30.86
N ALA A 570 -11.46 -28.70 30.32
CA ALA A 570 -12.80 -28.39 30.83
C ALA A 570 -13.90 -29.30 30.28
N GLY A 571 -13.58 -30.27 29.40
CA GLY A 571 -14.54 -31.14 28.72
C GLY A 571 -15.43 -30.38 27.72
N MET A 572 -14.94 -29.27 27.18
CA MET A 572 -15.59 -28.44 26.17
C MET A 572 -15.08 -28.81 24.77
N VAL A 573 -15.94 -28.62 23.79
CA VAL A 573 -15.63 -28.79 22.37
C VAL A 573 -16.06 -27.55 21.60
N VAL A 574 -15.61 -27.42 20.35
CA VAL A 574 -16.17 -26.42 19.43
C VAL A 574 -17.68 -26.61 19.36
N ALA A 575 -18.43 -25.51 19.53
CA ALA A 575 -19.89 -25.56 19.61
C ALA A 575 -20.52 -26.08 18.29
N ASP A 576 -21.63 -26.81 18.42
CA ASP A 576 -22.35 -27.35 17.27
C ASP A 576 -22.73 -26.25 16.27
N GLY A 577 -22.35 -26.44 15.00
CA GLY A 577 -22.65 -25.50 13.92
C GLY A 577 -21.62 -24.38 13.72
N VAL A 578 -20.58 -24.30 14.57
CA VAL A 578 -19.47 -23.36 14.39
C VAL A 578 -18.41 -23.96 13.48
N GLU A 579 -18.05 -23.24 12.42
CA GLU A 579 -16.88 -23.60 11.62
C GLU A 579 -15.61 -23.04 12.26
N PHE A 580 -14.63 -23.90 12.56
CA PHE A 580 -13.37 -23.53 13.21
C PHE A 580 -12.19 -23.78 12.28
N TYR A 581 -11.43 -22.74 11.97
CA TYR A 581 -10.31 -22.77 11.04
C TYR A 581 -9.05 -22.19 11.67
N ILE A 582 -7.91 -22.84 11.42
CA ILE A 582 -6.59 -22.32 11.74
C ILE A 582 -5.74 -22.31 10.47
N GLN A 583 -5.20 -21.14 10.12
CA GLN A 583 -4.27 -20.93 9.02
C GLN A 583 -2.89 -20.56 9.57
N TYR A 584 -1.87 -21.30 9.14
CA TYR A 584 -0.47 -20.99 9.43
C TYR A 584 0.06 -19.90 8.50
N GLY A 585 0.89 -19.01 9.05
CA GLY A 585 1.51 -17.90 8.32
C GLY A 585 2.62 -18.35 7.39
N SER A 586 3.32 -19.45 7.69
CA SER A 586 4.35 -20.04 6.82
C SER A 586 4.45 -21.56 7.00
N GLY A 587 5.17 -22.21 6.08
CA GLY A 587 5.53 -23.62 6.21
C GLY A 587 6.34 -23.91 7.47
N ILE A 588 7.23 -22.99 7.87
CA ILE A 588 8.04 -23.11 9.09
C ILE A 588 7.11 -23.14 10.32
N VAL A 589 6.18 -22.20 10.43
CA VAL A 589 5.20 -22.15 11.52
C VAL A 589 4.34 -23.41 11.54
N LYS A 590 3.90 -23.88 10.37
CA LYS A 590 3.13 -25.13 10.26
C LYS A 590 3.92 -26.32 10.78
N ASP A 591 5.17 -26.49 10.37
CA ASP A 591 5.98 -27.65 10.75
C ASP A 591 6.26 -27.67 12.25
N LEU A 592 6.50 -26.48 12.84
CA LEU A 592 6.61 -26.32 14.28
C LEU A 592 5.30 -26.68 14.98
N ALA A 593 4.17 -26.18 14.48
CA ALA A 593 2.87 -26.50 15.05
C ALA A 593 2.52 -27.98 15.00
N VAL A 594 2.86 -28.64 13.89
CA VAL A 594 2.69 -30.10 13.73
C VAL A 594 3.54 -30.86 14.74
N LYS A 595 4.76 -30.39 15.00
CA LYS A 595 5.70 -31.02 15.93
C LYS A 595 5.30 -30.82 17.39
N GLU A 596 4.83 -29.64 17.76
CA GLU A 596 4.68 -29.23 19.17
C GLU A 596 3.23 -29.24 19.67
N TRP A 597 2.26 -28.96 18.80
CA TRP A 597 0.89 -28.65 19.22
C TRP A 597 -0.22 -29.40 18.47
N LEU A 598 0.10 -30.23 17.46
CA LEU A 598 -0.91 -30.92 16.63
C LEU A 598 -1.93 -31.72 17.46
N ALA A 599 -1.48 -32.36 18.54
CA ALA A 599 -2.36 -33.13 19.42
C ALA A 599 -3.33 -32.26 20.25
N ARG A 600 -3.08 -30.95 20.33
CA ARG A 600 -3.83 -29.99 21.17
C ARG A 600 -4.72 -29.05 20.35
N VAL A 601 -4.38 -28.83 19.08
CA VAL A 601 -5.08 -27.89 18.19
C VAL A 601 -6.18 -28.56 17.35
N VAL A 602 -6.13 -29.89 17.20
CA VAL A 602 -7.19 -30.68 16.57
C VAL A 602 -8.21 -31.09 17.64
N CYS A 603 -9.00 -30.14 18.13
CA CYS A 603 -10.19 -30.41 18.96
C CYS A 603 -11.43 -30.53 18.08
#